data_AF-A0A2V6CBH0-F1
#
_entry.id   AF-A0A2V6CBH0-F1
#
_cell.length_a   1.000
_cell.length_b   1.000
_cell.length_c   1.000
_cell.angle_alpha   90.00
_cell.angle_beta   90.00
_cell.angle_gamma   90.00
#
_symmetry.space_group_name_H-M   'P 1'
#
loop_
_entity.id
_entity.type
_entity.pdbx_description
1 polymer ?
#
loop_
_entity_poly.entity_id
_entity_poly.type
_entity_poly.pdbx_seq_one_letter_code
_entity_poly.pdbx_strand_id
1 'polypeptide(L)' 'MIDAATLAQMNGEYVIPADAGPAWRAAYAAGIDMSLIEHSLRMTPEQRLAEHQQVIDFLLEVQKAGQSHGAE' A
#
# COMPACT_ATOMS: atom_id res chain seq x y z
N MET A 1 7.63 30.21 8.97
CA MET A 1 6.31 29.60 9.24
C MET A 1 6.22 28.37 8.39
N ILE A 2 5.97 27.20 8.98
CA ILE A 2 5.74 25.96 8.23
C ILE A 2 4.27 25.97 7.79
N ASP A 3 3.99 25.62 6.53
CA ASP A 3 2.61 25.55 6.03
C ASP A 3 1.88 24.26 6.49
N ALA A 4 0.56 24.24 6.36
CA ALA A 4 -0.27 23.14 6.82
C ALA A 4 0.04 21.82 6.10
N ALA A 5 0.42 21.86 4.82
CA ALA A 5 0.75 20.67 4.04
C ALA A 5 2.05 20.02 4.52
N THR A 6 3.06 20.85 4.80
CA THR A 6 4.34 20.41 5.33
C THR A 6 4.18 19.83 6.74
N LEU A 7 3.32 20.42 7.58
CA LEU A 7 3.02 19.87 8.92
C LEU A 7 2.26 18.53 8.85
N ALA A 8 1.27 18.41 7.96
CA ALA A 8 0.54 17.16 7.74
C ALA A 8 1.49 16.04 7.27
N GLN A 9 2.38 16.34 6.33
CA GLN A 9 3.37 15.39 5.85
C GLN A 9 4.35 14.95 6.96
N MET A 10 4.78 15.87 7.83
CA MET A 10 5.60 15.54 9.00
C MET A 10 4.88 14.63 10.01
N ASN A 11 3.56 14.74 10.10
CA ASN A 11 2.71 13.89 10.94
C ASN A 11 2.35 12.56 10.25
N GLY A 12 2.85 12.31 9.03
CA GLY A 12 2.54 11.11 8.26
C GLY A 12 1.15 11.13 7.62
N GLU A 13 0.46 12.28 7.63
CA GLU A 13 -0.82 12.43 6.95
C GLU A 13 -0.60 12.54 5.44
N TYR A 14 -1.40 11.80 4.68
CA TYR A 14 -1.38 11.87 3.24
C TYR A 14 -1.94 13.21 2.76
N VAL A 15 -1.12 13.96 2.00
CA VAL A 15 -1.53 15.22 1.37
C VAL A 15 -2.02 14.94 -0.04
N ILE A 16 -3.31 15.21 -0.29
CA ILE A 16 -3.89 15.05 -1.62
C ILE A 16 -3.24 16.05 -2.60
N PRO A 17 -2.71 15.61 -3.75
CA PRO A 17 -2.19 16.50 -4.77
C PRO A 17 -3.23 17.53 -5.25
N ALA A 18 -2.79 18.75 -5.54
CA ALA A 18 -3.69 19.82 -5.97
C ALA A 18 -4.40 19.48 -7.30
N ASP A 19 -3.70 18.79 -8.20
CA ASP A 19 -4.15 18.30 -9.50
C ASP A 19 -4.83 16.94 -9.45
N ALA A 20 -5.07 16.38 -8.25
CA ALA A 20 -5.74 15.10 -8.08
C ALA A 20 -7.12 15.10 -8.74
N GLY A 21 -7.32 14.17 -9.67
CA GLY A 21 -8.59 13.97 -10.36
C GLY A 21 -9.69 13.37 -9.48
N PRO A 22 -10.93 13.27 -10.01
CA PRO A 22 -12.10 12.81 -9.23
C PRO A 22 -11.94 11.41 -8.63
N ALA A 23 -11.34 10.48 -9.38
CA ALA A 23 -11.11 9.11 -8.90
C ALA A 23 -10.13 9.05 -7.71
N TRP A 24 -9.07 9.87 -7.76
CA TRP A 24 -8.08 9.96 -6.68
C TRP A 24 -8.70 10.50 -5.39
N ARG A 25 -9.52 11.55 -5.52
CA ARG A 25 -10.24 12.15 -4.37
C ARG A 25 -11.27 11.18 -3.78
N ALA A 26 -11.96 10.42 -4.63
CA ALA A 26 -12.90 9.39 -4.17
C ALA A 26 -12.20 8.26 -3.42
N ALA A 27 -11.03 7.80 -3.89
CA ALA A 27 -10.22 6.79 -3.18
C ALA A 27 -9.79 7.29 -1.79
N TYR A 28 -9.26 8.52 -1.70
CA TYR A 28 -8.89 9.11 -0.42
C TYR A 28 -10.10 9.25 0.52
N ALA A 29 -11.24 9.74 0.02
CA ALA A 29 -12.46 9.90 0.81
C ALA A 29 -13.03 8.56 1.31
N ALA A 30 -12.78 7.46 0.58
CA ALA A 30 -13.14 6.11 0.99
C ALA A 30 -12.15 5.50 2.02
N GLY A 31 -11.13 6.24 2.44
CA GLY A 31 -10.11 5.76 3.37
C GLY A 31 -9.13 4.75 2.76
N ILE A 32 -9.00 4.73 1.43
CA ILE A 32 -8.02 3.88 0.78
C ILE A 32 -6.62 4.41 1.09
N ASP A 33 -5.69 3.49 1.35
CA ASP A 33 -4.28 3.83 1.53
C ASP A 33 -3.69 4.35 0.22
N MET A 34 -3.53 5.67 0.14
CA MET A 34 -3.03 6.35 -1.03
C MET A 34 -1.54 6.06 -1.27
N SER A 35 -0.77 5.76 -0.22
CA SER A 35 0.64 5.39 -0.36
C SER A 35 0.79 4.07 -1.12
N LEU A 36 -0.12 3.12 -0.88
CA LEU A 36 -0.16 1.85 -1.60
C LEU A 36 -0.55 2.04 -3.07
N ILE A 37 -1.50 2.93 -3.37
CA ILE A 37 -1.88 3.25 -4.76
C ILE A 37 -0.68 3.88 -5.47
N GLU A 38 -0.04 4.89 -4.89
CA GLU A 38 1.12 5.56 -5.49
C GLU A 38 2.28 4.61 -5.73
N HIS A 39 2.59 3.73 -4.78
CA HIS A 39 3.61 2.69 -4.94
C HIS A 39 3.26 1.77 -6.12
N SER A 40 2.03 1.28 -6.15
CA SER A 40 1.56 0.36 -7.21
C SER A 40 1.63 1.00 -8.60
N LEU A 41 1.29 2.29 -8.72
CA LEU A 41 1.32 3.01 -10.00
C LEU A 41 2.73 3.31 -10.51
N ARG A 42 3.76 3.26 -9.65
CA ARG A 42 5.17 3.40 -10.06
C ARG A 42 5.78 2.10 -10.59
N MET A 43 5.07 0.98 -10.46
CA MET A 43 5.54 -0.32 -10.87
C MET A 43 5.18 -0.65 -12.31
N THR A 44 6.04 -1.42 -12.97
CA THR A 44 5.64 -2.12 -14.19
C THR A 44 4.72 -3.30 -13.83
N PRO A 45 3.91 -3.79 -14.78
CA PRO A 45 3.10 -4.99 -14.57
C PRO A 45 3.92 -6.20 -14.08
N GLU A 46 5.13 -6.39 -14.59
CA GLU A 46 6.03 -7.48 -14.20
C GLU A 46 6.53 -7.33 -12.76
N GLN A 47 6.87 -6.10 -12.34
CA GLN A 47 7.26 -5.82 -10.96
C GLN A 47 6.09 -6.10 -10.00
N ARG A 48 4.87 -5.70 -10.39
CA ARG A 48 3.69 -5.95 -9.56
C ARG A 48 3.37 -7.43 -9.47
N LEU A 49 3.54 -8.18 -10.56
CA LEU A 49 3.38 -9.63 -10.57
C LEU A 49 4.41 -10.32 -9.65
N ALA A 50 5.66 -9.85 -9.67
CA ALA A 50 6.70 -10.37 -8.79
C ALA A 50 6.40 -10.10 -7.31
N GLU A 51 5.95 -8.90 -6.94
CA GLU A 51 5.51 -8.60 -5.56
C GLU A 51 4.39 -9.54 -5.11
N HIS A 52 3.39 -9.75 -5.98
CA HIS A 52 2.28 -10.66 -5.66
C HIS A 52 2.77 -12.10 -5.46
N GLN A 53 3.70 -12.58 -6.29
CA GLN A 53 4.26 -13.92 -6.14
C GLN A 53 5.02 -14.07 -4.82
N GLN A 54 5.79 -13.06 -4.41
CA GLN A 54 6.51 -13.08 -3.13
C GLN A 54 5.55 -13.19 -1.94
N VAL A 55 4.43 -12.46 -1.97
CA VAL A 55 3.40 -12.56 -0.91
C VAL A 55 2.78 -13.96 -0.87
N ILE A 56 2.48 -14.54 -2.04
CA ILE A 56 1.95 -15.90 -2.13
C ILE A 56 2.94 -16.91 -1.53
N ASP A 57 4.21 -16.83 -1.92
CA ASP A 57 5.25 -17.75 -1.46
C ASP A 57 5.39 -17.66 0.07
N PHE A 58 5.43 -16.45 0.62
CA PHE A 58 5.46 -16.23 2.07
C PHE A 58 4.25 -16.86 2.79
N LEU A 59 3.04 -16.66 2.27
CA LEU A 59 1.83 -17.22 2.88
C LEU A 59 1.83 -18.75 2.85
N LEU A 60 2.33 -19.35 1.77
CA LEU A 60 2.49 -20.80 1.67
C LEU A 60 3.51 -21.33 2.67
N GLU A 61 4.60 -20.62 2.92
CA GLU A 61 5.58 -20.96 3.96
C GLU A 61 4.96 -20.92 5.36
N VAL A 62 4.25 -19.83 5.70
CA VAL A 62 3.54 -19.70 6.98
C VAL A 62 2.52 -20.83 7.17
N GLN A 63 1.76 -21.16 6.12
CA GLN A 63 0.79 -22.26 6.17
C GLN A 63 1.47 -23.61 6.43
N LYS A 64 2.56 -23.92 5.73
CA LYS A 64 3.33 -25.15 5.94
C LYS A 64 3.88 -25.24 7.36
N ALA A 65 4.40 -24.14 7.90
CA ALA A 65 4.88 -24.07 9.28
C ALA A 65 3.75 -24.28 10.31
N GLY A 66 2.56 -23.72 10.06
CA GLY A 66 1.39 -23.92 10.91
C GLY A 66 0.88 -25.37 10.92
N GLN A 67 0.87 -26.03 9.77
CA GLN A 67 0.47 -27.45 9.66
C GLN A 67 1.42 -28.39 10.38
N SER A 68 2.72 -28.09 10.37
CA SER A 68 3.73 -28.90 11.05
C SER A 68 3.66 -28.79 12.58
N HIS A 69 3.13 -27.69 13.13
CA HIS A 69 2.90 -27.52 14.57
C HIS A 69 1.55 -28.04 15.07
N GLY A 70 0.55 -28.22 14.18
CA GLY A 70 -0.78 -28.73 14.54
C GLY A 70 -0.90 -30.26 14.58
N ALA A 71 0.20 -30.98 14.34
CA ALA A 71 0.25 -32.44 14.31
C ALA A 71 0.88 -33.06 15.58
N GLU A 72 1.13 -32.26 16.62
CA GLU A 72 1.53 -32.69 17.97
C GLU A 72 0.32 -32.75 18.93
#